data_AF-A0A7S1ZJL5-F1
#
_entry.id   AF-A0A7S1ZJL5-F1
#
_cell.length_a   1.000
_cell.length_b   1.000
_cell.length_c   1.000
_cell.angle_alpha   90.00
_cell.angle_beta   90.00
_cell.angle_gamma   90.00
#
_symmetry.space_group_name_H-M   'P 1'
#
loop_
_entity.id
_entity.type
_entity.pdbx_description
1 polymer ?
#
loop_
_entity_poly.entity_id
_entity_poly.type
_entity_poly.pdbx_seq_one_letter_code
_entity_poly.pdbx_strand_id
1 'polypeptide(L)'
;MMSRTVKRSGSGGHLPPSFSKHITTSDIESLTASICTNLNTAIDQIIHNKDKSSQNPFHLLSAALGYASELSAYVTLPSMTHGSETVRATSTKSKDVLKCTFDGIFAKRD
;
A
#
# COMPACT_ATOMS: atom_id res chain seq x y z
N MET A 1 33.48 33.13 26.54
CA MET A 1 32.17 33.01 25.86
C MET A 1 32.40 32.67 24.41
N MET A 2 31.97 31.49 23.94
CA MET A 2 31.42 31.21 22.60
C MET A 2 31.23 29.69 22.46
N SER A 3 30.08 29.20 22.93
CA SER A 3 29.62 27.85 22.61
C SER A 3 29.03 27.87 21.20
N ARG A 4 29.67 27.15 20.27
CA ARG A 4 29.14 26.94 18.92
C ARG A 4 27.97 25.95 18.99
N THR A 5 26.75 26.45 18.79
CA THR A 5 25.57 25.62 18.60
C THR A 5 25.62 24.99 17.21
N VAL A 6 25.85 23.68 17.15
CA VAL A 6 25.76 22.89 15.92
C VAL A 6 24.28 22.80 15.51
N LYS A 7 23.88 23.53 14.46
CA LYS A 7 22.60 23.29 13.78
C LYS A 7 22.66 21.92 13.11
N ARG A 8 21.99 20.92 13.68
CA ARG A 8 21.67 19.68 12.98
C ARG A 8 20.52 19.96 12.01
N SER A 9 20.86 20.13 10.74
CA SER A 9 19.91 20.03 9.62
C SER A 9 19.54 18.56 9.45
N GLY A 10 18.53 18.10 10.19
CA GLY A 10 17.94 16.76 10.04
C GLY A 10 16.70 16.83 9.13
N SER A 11 16.90 17.02 7.83
CA SER A 11 15.84 16.81 6.82
C SER A 11 15.71 15.32 6.56
N GLY A 12 14.74 14.68 7.21
CA GLY A 12 14.47 13.26 7.02
C GLY A 12 13.67 12.64 8.17
N GLY A 13 12.74 13.39 8.77
CA GLY A 13 11.75 12.78 9.64
C GLY A 13 10.80 11.98 8.76
N HIS A 14 10.92 10.65 8.76
CA HIS A 14 9.78 9.80 8.41
C HIS A 14 8.70 10.06 9.46
N LEU A 15 7.89 11.11 9.22
CA LEU A 15 6.69 11.33 9.99
C LEU A 15 5.84 10.06 9.80
N PRO A 16 5.30 9.48 10.88
CA PRO A 16 4.34 8.41 10.73
C PRO A 16 3.22 8.91 9.80
N PRO A 17 2.72 8.07 8.88
CA PRO A 17 1.67 8.47 7.97
C PRO A 17 0.54 9.14 8.77
N SER A 18 0.22 10.37 8.39
CA SER A 18 -0.90 11.08 8.96
C SER A 18 -2.15 10.36 8.48
N PHE A 19 -2.71 9.49 9.32
CA PHE A 19 -4.02 8.90 9.09
C PHE A 19 -5.03 10.02 9.28
N SER A 20 -5.45 10.62 8.17
CA SER A 20 -6.42 11.71 8.23
C SER A 20 -7.69 11.17 8.91
N LYS A 21 -8.27 11.97 9.82
CA LYS A 21 -9.61 11.70 10.36
C LYS A 21 -10.72 11.82 9.29
N HIS A 22 -10.34 12.07 8.04
CA HIS A 22 -11.22 12.42 6.93
C HIS A 22 -11.32 11.31 5.89
N ILE A 23 -10.71 10.15 6.12
CA ILE A 23 -10.85 9.02 5.20
C ILE A 23 -12.31 8.58 5.10
N THR A 24 -12.84 8.57 3.90
CA THR A 24 -14.22 8.15 3.62
C THR A 24 -14.28 6.68 3.20
N THR A 25 -15.49 6.11 3.17
CA THR A 25 -15.70 4.78 2.60
C THR A 25 -15.25 4.71 1.14
N SER A 26 -15.53 5.76 0.36
CA SER A 26 -15.13 5.88 -1.05
C SER A 26 -13.61 5.90 -1.23
N ASP A 27 -12.88 6.57 -0.33
CA ASP A 27 -11.41 6.58 -0.36
C ASP A 27 -10.86 5.18 -0.10
N ILE A 28 -11.40 4.48 0.91
CA ILE A 28 -10.99 3.11 1.23
C ILE A 28 -11.22 2.18 0.04
N GLU A 29 -12.39 2.23 -0.57
CA GLU A 29 -12.73 1.40 -1.73
C GLU A 29 -11.84 1.72 -2.92
N SER A 30 -11.62 3.00 -3.21
CA SER A 30 -10.75 3.44 -4.32
C SER A 30 -9.30 2.98 -4.12
N LEU A 31 -8.74 3.18 -2.92
CA LEU A 31 -7.39 2.73 -2.58
C LEU A 31 -7.27 1.20 -2.69
N THR A 32 -8.29 0.47 -2.22
CA THR A 32 -8.33 -1.00 -2.33
C THR A 32 -8.29 -1.42 -3.80
N ALA A 33 -9.12 -0.81 -4.65
CA ALA A 33 -9.17 -1.10 -6.08
C ALA A 33 -7.85 -0.75 -6.79
N SER A 34 -7.21 0.37 -6.44
CA SER A 34 -5.90 0.76 -6.97
C SER A 34 -4.80 -0.23 -6.61
N ILE A 35 -4.74 -0.67 -5.35
CA ILE A 35 -3.78 -1.68 -4.89
C ILE A 35 -3.97 -2.99 -5.67
N CYS A 36 -5.21 -3.50 -5.72
CA CYS A 36 -5.52 -4.75 -6.42
C CYS A 36 -5.19 -4.67 -7.92
N THR A 37 -5.59 -3.57 -8.58
CA THR A 37 -5.32 -3.36 -10.01
C THR A 37 -3.82 -3.31 -10.29
N ASN A 38 -3.05 -2.59 -9.48
CA ASN A 38 -1.60 -2.48 -9.67
C ASN A 38 -0.89 -3.83 -9.50
N LEU A 39 -1.24 -4.58 -8.45
CA LEU A 39 -0.68 -5.92 -8.20
C LEU A 39 -1.02 -6.90 -9.33
N ASN A 40 -2.29 -6.97 -9.73
CA ASN A 40 -2.71 -7.87 -10.81
C ASN A 40 -2.06 -7.49 -12.15
N THR A 41 -1.97 -6.20 -12.47
CA THR A 41 -1.30 -5.73 -13.69
C THR A 41 0.17 -6.13 -13.71
N ALA A 42 0.88 -5.97 -12.58
CA ALA A 42 2.28 -6.38 -12.48
C ALA A 42 2.43 -7.90 -12.68
N ILE A 43 1.56 -8.71 -12.10
CA ILE A 43 1.55 -10.17 -12.27
C ILE A 43 1.27 -10.56 -13.73
N ASP A 44 0.26 -9.97 -14.35
CA ASP A 44 -0.10 -10.25 -15.73
C ASP A 44 1.04 -9.87 -16.68
N GLN A 45 1.70 -8.74 -16.44
CA GLN A 45 2.90 -8.36 -17.18
C GLN A 45 4.03 -9.37 -17.00
N ILE A 46 4.24 -9.91 -15.79
CA ILE A 46 5.27 -10.93 -15.53
C ILE A 46 4.94 -12.26 -16.23
N ILE A 47 3.67 -12.67 -16.23
CA ILE A 47 3.21 -13.91 -16.85
C ILE A 47 3.31 -13.82 -18.38
N HIS A 48 2.87 -12.71 -18.97
CA HIS A 48 2.73 -12.55 -20.41
C HIS A 48 3.95 -11.96 -21.12
N ASN A 49 4.89 -11.31 -20.43
CA ASN A 49 6.11 -10.76 -21.03
C ASN A 49 7.36 -11.62 -20.83
N LYS A 50 7.21 -12.94 -20.64
CA LYS A 50 8.36 -13.87 -20.45
C LYS A 50 9.45 -13.77 -21.54
N ASP A 51 9.11 -13.32 -22.76
CA ASP A 51 10.02 -13.25 -23.90
C ASP A 51 10.54 -11.84 -24.25
N LYS A 52 10.18 -10.79 -23.50
CA LYS A 52 10.54 -9.39 -23.87
C LYS A 52 11.43 -8.74 -22.81
N SER A 53 12.67 -8.50 -23.22
CA SER A 53 13.83 -7.84 -22.56
C SER A 53 13.59 -6.53 -21.79
N SER A 54 12.37 -6.02 -21.63
CA SER A 54 12.17 -4.62 -21.24
C SER A 54 12.19 -4.37 -19.72
N GLN A 55 11.72 -5.30 -18.88
CA GLN A 55 11.67 -5.10 -17.43
C GLN A 55 11.88 -6.38 -16.63
N ASN A 56 12.67 -6.27 -15.56
CA ASN A 56 12.96 -7.37 -14.64
C ASN A 56 11.69 -7.74 -13.84
N PRO A 57 11.18 -8.99 -13.91
CA PRO A 57 10.01 -9.43 -13.17
C PRO A 57 10.07 -9.17 -11.66
N PHE A 58 11.26 -9.31 -11.07
CA PHE A 58 11.49 -9.02 -9.66
C PHE A 58 11.29 -7.53 -9.35
N HIS A 59 11.75 -6.65 -10.25
CA HIS A 59 11.59 -5.20 -10.08
C HIS A 59 10.12 -4.79 -10.18
N LEU A 60 9.40 -5.31 -11.17
CA LEU A 60 7.95 -5.09 -11.35
C LEU A 60 7.15 -5.51 -10.11
N LEU A 61 7.37 -6.73 -9.64
CA LEU A 61 6.68 -7.23 -8.46
C LEU A 61 7.05 -6.43 -7.20
N SER A 62 8.34 -6.10 -7.01
CA SER A 62 8.81 -5.34 -5.85
C SER A 62 8.21 -3.92 -5.83
N ALA A 63 8.11 -3.25 -6.98
CA ALA A 63 7.48 -1.94 -7.08
C ALA A 63 5.99 -2.01 -6.74
N ALA A 64 5.27 -3.01 -7.26
CA ALA A 64 3.85 -3.19 -6.97
C ALA A 64 3.59 -3.52 -5.48
N LEU A 65 4.43 -4.37 -4.87
CA LEU A 65 4.36 -4.68 -3.44
C LEU A 65 4.71 -3.46 -2.57
N GLY A 66 5.70 -2.66 -2.96
CA GLY A 66 6.05 -1.41 -2.26
C GLY A 66 4.89 -0.42 -2.22
N TYR A 67 4.27 -0.18 -3.39
CA TYR A 67 3.06 0.65 -3.50
C TYR A 67 1.90 0.10 -2.66
N ALA A 68 1.65 -1.20 -2.73
CA ALA A 68 0.60 -1.85 -1.94
C ALA A 68 0.87 -1.70 -0.44
N SER A 69 2.11 -1.87 0.00
CA SER A 69 2.51 -1.72 1.41
C SER A 69 2.24 -0.31 1.92
N GLU A 70 2.63 0.72 1.15
CA GLU A 70 2.44 2.13 1.52
C GLU A 70 0.95 2.47 1.73
N LEU A 71 0.08 2.01 0.83
CA LEU A 71 -1.34 2.33 0.87
C LEU A 71 -2.16 1.42 1.79
N SER A 72 -1.69 0.20 2.07
CA SER A 72 -2.43 -0.79 2.87
C SER A 72 -2.78 -0.28 4.27
N ALA A 73 -1.93 0.57 4.87
CA ALA A 73 -2.19 1.16 6.18
C ALA A 73 -3.42 2.08 6.17
N TYR A 74 -3.61 2.86 5.10
CA TYR A 74 -4.79 3.73 4.94
C TYR A 74 -6.07 2.92 4.77
N VAL A 75 -5.99 1.74 4.14
CA VAL A 75 -7.14 0.85 3.97
C VAL A 75 -7.49 0.10 5.25
N THR A 76 -6.49 -0.35 6.01
CA THR A 76 -6.68 -1.34 7.08
C THR A 76 -6.79 -0.76 8.48
N LEU A 77 -6.08 0.33 8.80
CA LEU A 77 -6.13 0.92 10.13
C LEU A 77 -7.49 1.51 10.53
N PRO A 78 -8.30 2.11 9.61
CA PRO A 78 -9.60 2.64 9.99
C PRO A 78 -10.51 1.61 10.65
N SER A 79 -10.38 0.32 10.35
CA SER A 79 -11.13 -0.78 10.99
C SER A 79 -11.04 -0.79 12.52
N MET A 80 -9.91 -0.33 13.08
CA MET A 80 -9.65 -0.36 14.53
C MET A 80 -9.81 1.01 15.20
N THR A 81 -9.66 2.11 14.44
CA THR A 81 -9.45 3.44 15.02
C THR A 81 -10.48 4.47 14.61
N HIS A 82 -11.24 4.24 13.53
CA HIS A 82 -12.15 5.26 12.99
C HIS A 82 -13.44 5.39 13.81
N GLY A 83 -13.92 6.62 14.03
CA GLY A 83 -15.12 6.89 14.84
C GLY A 83 -16.43 6.40 14.21
N SER A 84 -16.54 6.45 12.88
CA SER A 84 -17.72 5.96 12.14
C SER A 84 -17.71 4.45 11.96
N GLU A 85 -18.82 3.79 12.31
CA GLU A 85 -19.02 2.35 12.14
C GLU A 85 -19.00 1.91 10.67
N THR A 86 -19.61 2.70 9.77
CA THR A 86 -19.64 2.38 8.34
C THR A 86 -18.23 2.34 7.75
N VAL A 87 -17.38 3.30 8.13
CA VAL A 87 -15.98 3.34 7.72
C VAL A 87 -15.19 2.16 8.27
N ARG A 88 -15.44 1.75 9.53
CA ARG A 88 -14.81 0.54 10.10
C ARG A 88 -15.22 -0.73 9.37
N ALA A 89 -16.51 -0.87 9.04
CA ALA A 89 -17.03 -2.01 8.29
C ALA A 89 -16.44 -2.09 6.87
N THR A 90 -16.43 -0.97 6.14
CA THR A 90 -15.81 -0.89 4.81
C THR A 90 -14.30 -1.22 4.88
N SER A 91 -13.57 -0.66 5.85
CA SER A 91 -12.15 -0.97 6.08
C SER A 91 -11.91 -2.46 6.35
N THR A 92 -12.77 -3.11 7.13
CA THR A 92 -12.68 -4.55 7.41
C THR A 92 -12.89 -5.38 6.15
N LYS A 93 -13.94 -5.07 5.37
CA LYS A 93 -14.20 -5.74 4.10
C LYS A 93 -13.05 -5.56 3.12
N SER A 94 -12.53 -4.34 2.99
CA SER A 94 -11.39 -4.04 2.13
C SER A 94 -10.09 -4.73 2.57
N LYS A 95 -9.86 -4.85 3.88
CA LYS A 95 -8.75 -5.65 4.43
C LYS A 95 -8.84 -7.11 3.97
N ASP A 96 -10.03 -7.72 4.01
CA ASP A 96 -10.23 -9.09 3.55
C ASP A 96 -9.97 -9.23 2.04
N VAL A 97 -10.42 -8.26 1.24
CA VAL A 97 -10.11 -8.19 -0.20
C VAL A 97 -8.60 -8.13 -0.43
N LEU A 98 -7.89 -7.23 0.26
CA LEU A 98 -6.43 -7.12 0.14
C LEU A 98 -5.74 -8.44 0.52
N LYS A 99 -6.16 -9.07 1.61
CA LYS A 99 -5.64 -10.38 2.03
C LYS A 99 -5.82 -11.43 0.93
N CYS A 100 -7.03 -11.58 0.40
CA CYS A 100 -7.31 -12.53 -0.69
C CYS A 100 -6.44 -12.24 -1.93
N THR A 101 -6.26 -10.96 -2.28
CA THR A 101 -5.38 -10.57 -3.37
C THR A 101 -3.95 -11.04 -3.11
N PHE A 102 -3.36 -10.70 -1.94
CA PHE A 102 -1.99 -11.10 -1.58
C PHE A 102 -1.83 -12.62 -1.55
N ASP A 103 -2.75 -13.35 -0.91
CA ASP A 103 -2.74 -14.81 -0.85
C ASP A 103 -2.78 -15.41 -2.27
N GLY A 104 -3.58 -14.84 -3.16
CA GLY A 104 -3.66 -15.22 -4.57
C GLY A 104 -2.35 -15.04 -5.35
N ILE A 105 -1.56 -14.01 -5.05
CA ILE A 105 -0.24 -13.79 -5.67
C ILE A 105 0.69 -14.96 -5.34
N PHE A 106 0.72 -15.39 -4.07
CA PHE A 106 1.60 -16.45 -3.60
C PHE A 106 1.10 -17.84 -3.97
N ALA A 107 -0.21 -18.02 -4.16
CA ALA A 107 -0.81 -19.27 -4.58
C ALA A 107 -0.63 -19.59 -6.07
N LYS A 108 -0.33 -18.61 -6.94
CA LYS A 108 -0.07 -18.81 -8.38
C LYS A 108 1.28 -19.50 -8.69
N ARG A 109 1.84 -20.23 -7.72
CA ARG A 109 3.16 -20.85 -7.78
C ARG A 109 3.14 -22.34 -8.16
N ASP A 110 1.94 -22.91 -8.32
CA ASP A 110 1.72 -24.31 -8.73
C ASP A 110 1.16 -24.41 -10.16
#